data_AF-A0A3N4K1U1-F1
#
_entry.id   AF-A0A3N4K1U1-F1
#
_cell.length_a   1.000
_cell.length_b   1.000
_cell.length_c   1.000
_cell.angle_alpha   90.00
_cell.angle_beta   90.00
_cell.angle_gamma   90.00
#
_symmetry.space_group_name_H-M   'P 1'
#
loop_
_entity.id
_entity.type
_entity.pdbx_description
1 polymer ?
#
loop_
_entity_poly.entity_id
_entity_poly.type
_entity_poly.pdbx_seq_one_letter_code
_entity_poly.pdbx_strand_id
1 'polypeptide(L)'
;MEYTISSFLRDFSSIRKQTFQSHTIKNSFMDSEMFRVAFKKALKKMCYYNNKTPTNRVFEEPISLYLFQLSEGFYNGQKELKSTLQSHSFRSKHTSIFKLKFLYKNYAKENIQVAVNNAKAGLSCHGIDARKAEKERKKQIRNIEAVGGIVSAELLIPILDLEKNLTSEDLELLQSLLDLLQALLLLEPASTRRPIDGCNSRSDSEDLACESDSDSSCILYDSIVQNADFVALD
;
A
#
# COMPACT_ATOMS: atom_id res chain seq x y z
N MET A 1 45.41 51.54 -5.62
CA MET A 1 43.94 51.64 -5.61
C MET A 1 43.43 50.63 -4.60
N GLU A 2 42.76 51.10 -3.54
CA GLU A 2 42.23 50.22 -2.49
C GLU A 2 40.80 49.81 -2.85
N TYR A 3 40.58 48.52 -3.09
CA TYR A 3 39.25 47.99 -3.33
C TYR A 3 38.53 47.80 -1.99
N THR A 4 37.74 48.79 -1.60
CA THR A 4 37.02 48.79 -0.32
C THR A 4 35.80 47.87 -0.40
N ILE A 5 35.36 47.34 0.75
CA ILE A 5 34.13 46.52 0.88
C ILE A 5 32.89 47.18 0.25
N SER A 6 32.78 48.51 0.32
CA SER A 6 31.70 49.27 -0.32
C SER A 6 31.70 49.15 -1.85
N SER A 7 32.87 49.04 -2.48
CA SER A 7 33.01 48.81 -3.92
C SER A 7 32.56 47.40 -4.29
N PHE A 8 32.92 46.39 -3.49
CA PHE A 8 32.46 45.01 -3.67
C PHE A 8 30.93 44.90 -3.67
N LEU A 9 30.26 45.52 -2.70
CA LEU A 9 28.80 45.50 -2.62
C LEU A 9 28.14 46.23 -3.80
N ARG A 10 28.75 47.31 -4.29
CA ARG A 10 28.29 48.02 -5.49
C ARG A 10 28.38 47.14 -6.73
N ASP A 11 29.46 46.38 -6.86
CA ASP A 11 29.73 45.51 -8.01
C ASP A 11 29.06 44.14 -7.89
N PHE A 12 28.49 43.80 -6.73
CA PHE A 12 27.96 42.47 -6.41
C PHE A 12 26.93 41.96 -7.45
N SER A 13 26.07 42.85 -7.95
CA SER A 13 25.09 42.50 -8.98
C SER A 13 25.75 42.13 -10.32
N SER A 14 26.82 42.85 -10.69
CA SER A 14 27.61 42.58 -11.89
C SER A 14 28.38 41.27 -11.74
N ILE A 15 29.07 41.09 -10.60
CA ILE A 15 29.78 39.86 -10.25
C ILE A 15 28.83 38.67 -10.33
N ARG A 16 27.64 38.76 -9.70
CA ARG A 16 26.65 37.67 -9.73
C ARG A 16 26.21 37.31 -11.15
N LYS A 17 25.98 38.29 -12.02
CA LYS A 17 25.61 38.05 -13.43
C LYS A 17 26.76 37.41 -14.23
N GLN A 18 28.00 37.73 -13.88
CA GLN A 18 29.18 37.19 -14.55
C GLN A 18 29.55 35.78 -14.04
N THR A 19 29.40 35.51 -12.75
CA THR A 19 29.83 34.24 -12.13
C THR A 19 28.73 33.18 -12.07
N PHE A 20 27.46 33.54 -11.89
CA PHE A 20 26.35 32.58 -11.82
C PHE A 20 25.69 32.35 -13.19
N GLN A 21 26.50 32.15 -14.23
CA GLN A 21 25.97 31.76 -15.53
C GLN A 21 25.64 30.28 -15.54
N SER A 22 24.62 29.89 -16.33
CA SER A 22 24.17 28.50 -16.41
C SER A 22 25.30 27.53 -16.75
N HIS A 23 26.24 27.95 -17.60
CA HIS A 23 27.38 27.13 -17.98
C HIS A 23 28.42 27.03 -16.86
N THR A 24 28.71 28.10 -16.12
CA THR A 24 29.63 28.10 -14.98
C THR A 24 29.12 27.18 -13.89
N ILE A 25 27.84 27.28 -13.55
CA ILE A 25 27.17 26.41 -12.59
C ILE A 25 27.27 24.95 -13.06
N LYS A 26 26.87 24.64 -14.30
CA LYS A 26 26.93 23.28 -14.84
C LYS A 26 28.35 22.68 -14.83
N ASN A 27 29.36 23.48 -15.18
CA ASN A 27 30.74 23.00 -15.24
C ASN A 27 31.35 22.81 -13.85
N SER A 28 31.12 23.75 -12.93
CA SER A 28 31.61 23.64 -11.54
C SER A 28 31.09 22.39 -10.79
N PHE A 29 29.90 21.88 -11.14
CA PHE A 29 29.38 20.60 -10.63
C PHE A 29 29.88 19.36 -11.39
N MET A 30 30.30 19.50 -12.65
CA MET A 30 30.90 18.38 -13.39
C MET A 30 32.32 18.09 -12.91
N ASP A 31 33.09 19.14 -12.61
CA ASP A 31 34.50 19.03 -12.25
C ASP A 31 34.73 18.71 -10.77
N SER A 32 33.75 18.97 -9.90
CA SER A 32 33.86 18.73 -8.46
C SER A 32 33.54 17.30 -8.03
N GLU A 33 33.16 16.41 -8.96
CA GLU A 33 32.56 15.07 -8.70
C GLU A 33 31.35 15.09 -7.75
N MET A 34 30.97 16.27 -7.25
CA MET A 34 29.82 16.52 -6.39
C MET A 34 28.57 16.52 -7.26
N PHE A 35 27.97 15.34 -7.30
CA PHE A 35 26.60 15.08 -7.70
C PHE A 35 26.33 15.07 -9.21
N ARG A 36 26.66 13.94 -9.83
CA ARG A 36 25.60 13.26 -10.59
C ARG A 36 24.70 12.56 -9.58
N VAL A 37 23.71 13.28 -9.03
CA VAL A 37 22.54 12.58 -8.47
C VAL A 37 22.04 11.71 -9.61
N ALA A 38 22.31 10.40 -9.54
CA ALA A 38 21.81 9.48 -10.52
C ALA A 38 20.30 9.54 -10.39
N PHE A 39 19.67 10.33 -11.26
CA PHE A 39 18.27 10.73 -11.10
C PHE A 39 17.36 9.51 -10.96
N LYS A 40 17.69 8.43 -11.68
CA LYS A 40 17.08 7.11 -11.53
C LYS A 40 17.23 6.51 -10.13
N LYS A 41 18.42 6.57 -9.52
CA LYS A 41 18.66 6.09 -8.14
C LYS A 41 17.93 6.96 -7.12
N ALA A 42 17.90 8.27 -7.30
CA ALA A 42 17.19 9.19 -6.41
C ALA A 42 15.67 8.97 -6.46
N LEU A 43 15.09 8.87 -7.66
CA LEU A 43 13.67 8.53 -7.83
C LEU A 43 13.34 7.17 -7.20
N LYS A 44 14.18 6.15 -7.42
CA LYS A 44 14.00 4.81 -6.82
C LYS A 44 14.01 4.87 -5.28
N LYS A 45 14.93 5.66 -4.69
CA LYS A 45 14.99 5.90 -3.24
C LYS A 45 13.74 6.64 -2.76
N MET A 46 13.27 7.67 -3.46
CA MET A 46 12.05 8.39 -3.12
C MET A 46 10.82 7.46 -3.09
N CYS A 47 10.63 6.65 -4.13
CA CYS A 47 9.55 5.67 -4.18
C CYS A 47 9.66 4.65 -3.03
N TYR A 48 10.87 4.20 -2.73
CA TYR A 48 11.11 3.28 -1.61
C TYR A 48 10.70 3.87 -0.26
N TYR A 49 11.00 5.14 -0.01
CA TYR A 49 10.60 5.79 1.25
C TYR A 49 9.11 6.12 1.31
N ASN A 50 8.49 6.51 0.19
CA ASN A 50 7.04 6.75 0.15
C ASN A 50 6.21 5.46 0.34
N ASN A 51 6.71 4.32 -0.16
CA ASN A 51 6.01 3.05 -0.04
C ASN A 51 6.28 2.33 1.29
N LYS A 52 7.19 2.86 2.12
CA LYS A 52 7.36 2.43 3.51
C LYS A 52 6.44 3.25 4.41
N THR A 53 5.14 3.06 4.26
CA THR A 53 4.23 3.40 5.36
C THR A 53 4.53 2.50 6.55
N PRO A 54 4.51 3.01 7.80
CA PRO A 54 4.79 2.22 8.98
C PRO A 54 3.80 1.06 9.07
N THR A 55 4.33 -0.16 9.03
CA THR A 55 3.63 -1.45 9.07
C THR A 55 3.04 -1.73 10.45
N ASN A 56 2.16 -0.85 10.93
CA ASN A 56 1.34 -1.07 12.12
C ASN A 56 0.04 -0.27 11.96
N ARG A 57 -0.80 -0.71 11.02
CA ARG A 57 -2.23 -0.47 11.09
C ARG A 57 -2.92 -1.79 10.79
N VAL A 58 -3.61 -2.27 11.82
CA VAL A 58 -4.56 -3.38 11.76
C VAL A 58 -5.49 -3.14 10.57
N PHE A 59 -5.57 -4.16 9.73
CA PHE A 59 -6.37 -4.19 8.52
C PHE A 59 -7.85 -4.19 8.90
N GLU A 60 -8.51 -3.05 8.71
CA GLU A 60 -9.88 -3.00 8.23
C GLU A 60 -9.93 -2.10 6.97
N GLU A 61 -10.87 -2.38 6.09
CA GLU A 61 -10.77 -2.44 4.63
C GLU A 61 -10.28 -1.22 3.79
N PRO A 62 -9.79 -1.45 2.55
CA PRO A 62 -8.93 -0.52 1.80
C PRO A 62 -9.65 0.27 0.70
N ILE A 63 -10.85 0.82 0.96
CA ILE A 63 -11.49 1.74 -0.01
C ILE A 63 -10.93 3.16 0.16
N SER A 64 -10.54 3.53 1.39
CA SER A 64 -10.05 4.87 1.73
C SER A 64 -8.69 5.20 1.06
N LEU A 65 -7.77 4.24 0.98
CA LEU A 65 -6.44 4.46 0.40
C LEU A 65 -6.48 4.67 -1.12
N TYR A 66 -7.41 4.00 -1.82
CA TYR A 66 -7.60 4.18 -3.25
C TYR A 66 -8.15 5.58 -3.58
N LEU A 67 -9.12 6.06 -2.79
CA LEU A 67 -9.64 7.42 -2.90
C LEU A 67 -8.57 8.47 -2.56
N PHE A 68 -7.70 8.20 -1.58
CA PHE A 68 -6.62 9.10 -1.21
C PHE A 68 -5.57 9.24 -2.33
N GLN A 69 -5.13 8.13 -2.95
CA GLN A 69 -4.19 8.16 -4.07
C GLN A 69 -4.76 8.85 -5.31
N LEU A 70 -6.06 8.68 -5.60
CA LEU A 70 -6.73 9.42 -6.67
C LEU A 70 -6.78 10.93 -6.37
N SER A 71 -6.94 11.32 -5.10
CA SER A 71 -6.97 12.73 -4.70
C SER A 71 -5.61 13.42 -4.83
N GLU A 72 -4.51 12.76 -4.46
CA GLU A 72 -3.16 13.33 -4.58
C GLU A 72 -2.69 13.46 -6.04
N GLY A 73 -3.03 12.48 -6.88
CA GLY A 73 -2.77 12.57 -8.32
C GLY A 73 -3.49 13.76 -8.97
N PHE A 74 -4.72 14.03 -8.55
CA PHE A 74 -5.50 15.17 -9.04
C PHE A 74 -4.90 16.52 -8.62
N TYR A 75 -4.42 16.63 -7.37
CA TYR A 75 -3.78 17.85 -6.86
C TYR A 75 -2.45 18.16 -7.55
N ASN A 76 -1.61 17.16 -7.78
CA ASN A 76 -0.30 17.36 -8.43
C ASN A 76 -0.44 17.72 -9.92
N GLY A 77 -1.38 17.09 -10.65
CA GLY A 77 -1.66 17.43 -12.05
C GLY A 77 -2.16 18.87 -12.23
N GLN A 78 -2.94 19.40 -11.27
CA GLN A 78 -3.37 20.81 -11.32
C GLN A 78 -2.21 21.80 -11.09
N LYS A 79 -1.22 21.45 -10.25
CA LYS A 79 -0.08 22.31 -9.94
C LYS A 79 0.84 22.50 -11.16
N GLU A 80 1.06 21.42 -11.92
CA GLU A 80 1.91 21.42 -13.11
C GLU A 80 1.26 22.21 -14.27
N LEU A 81 -0.07 22.08 -14.47
CA LEU A 81 -0.83 22.86 -15.46
C LEU A 81 -0.85 24.37 -15.16
N LYS A 82 -0.93 24.76 -13.88
CA LYS A 82 -0.86 26.18 -13.49
C LYS A 82 0.52 26.78 -13.77
N SER A 83 1.58 25.99 -13.60
CA SER A 83 2.96 26.45 -13.87
C SER A 83 3.23 26.68 -15.36
N THR A 84 2.66 25.84 -16.24
CA THR A 84 2.78 25.99 -17.70
C THR A 84 1.94 27.14 -18.26
N LEU A 85 0.82 27.47 -17.62
CA LEU A 85 -0.03 28.62 -17.97
C LEU A 85 0.62 29.98 -17.68
N GLN A 86 1.49 30.07 -16.66
CA GLN A 86 2.18 31.33 -16.33
C GLN A 86 3.26 31.73 -17.34
N SER A 87 3.82 30.78 -18.10
CA SER A 87 4.88 31.06 -19.07
C SER A 87 4.40 31.50 -20.47
N HIS A 88 3.11 31.36 -20.80
CA HIS A 88 2.61 31.67 -22.14
C HIS A 88 1.95 33.05 -22.23
N SER A 89 2.78 34.05 -22.53
CA SER A 89 2.38 35.44 -22.80
C SER A 89 1.39 35.56 -23.99
N PHE A 90 0.35 36.35 -23.75
CA PHE A 90 -0.63 36.97 -24.65
C PHE A 90 -0.22 37.08 -26.14
N ARG A 91 -0.65 36.16 -27.02
CA ARG A 91 -0.97 36.55 -28.42
C ARG A 91 -1.90 35.67 -29.27
N SER A 92 -2.51 34.60 -28.76
CA SER A 92 -3.63 33.95 -29.48
C SER A 92 -4.54 33.19 -28.52
N LYS A 93 -5.56 33.88 -28.00
CA LYS A 93 -6.39 33.37 -26.90
C LYS A 93 -7.32 32.22 -27.32
N HIS A 94 -7.69 32.11 -28.60
CA HIS A 94 -8.67 31.13 -29.06
C HIS A 94 -8.07 29.74 -29.35
N THR A 95 -6.94 29.65 -30.05
CA THR A 95 -6.29 28.37 -30.37
C THR A 95 -5.63 27.70 -29.15
N SER A 96 -5.29 28.49 -28.12
CA SER A 96 -4.72 27.98 -26.86
C SER A 96 -5.75 27.18 -26.02
N ILE A 97 -6.99 27.67 -25.91
CA ILE A 97 -8.04 27.04 -25.09
C ILE A 97 -8.45 25.66 -25.63
N PHE A 98 -8.60 25.53 -26.95
CA PHE A 98 -8.96 24.24 -27.57
C PHE A 98 -7.87 23.19 -27.38
N LYS A 99 -6.60 23.57 -27.55
CA LYS A 99 -5.46 22.68 -27.29
C LYS A 99 -5.42 22.25 -25.83
N LEU A 100 -5.65 23.17 -24.89
CA LEU A 100 -5.69 22.85 -23.46
C LEU A 100 -6.82 21.86 -23.11
N LYS A 101 -8.04 22.11 -23.62
CA LYS A 101 -9.19 21.20 -23.42
C LYS A 101 -8.93 19.81 -24.00
N PHE A 102 -8.27 19.74 -25.16
CA PHE A 102 -7.91 18.47 -25.80
C PHE A 102 -6.88 17.70 -24.95
N LEU A 103 -5.81 18.36 -24.50
CA LEU A 103 -4.80 17.76 -23.63
C LEU A 103 -5.41 17.25 -22.33
N TYR A 104 -6.27 18.04 -21.69
CA TYR A 104 -6.96 17.63 -20.45
C TYR A 104 -7.83 16.39 -20.66
N LYS A 105 -8.58 16.33 -21.76
CA LYS A 105 -9.40 15.14 -22.09
C LYS A 105 -8.54 13.90 -22.28
N ASN A 106 -7.39 14.01 -22.93
CA ASN A 106 -6.50 12.87 -23.12
C ASN A 106 -5.86 12.42 -21.82
N TYR A 107 -5.37 13.37 -21.02
CA TYR A 107 -4.83 13.09 -19.68
C TYR A 107 -5.85 12.40 -18.77
N ALA A 108 -7.10 12.87 -18.76
CA ALA A 108 -8.18 12.24 -18.01
C ALA A 108 -8.46 10.81 -18.49
N LYS A 109 -8.48 10.57 -19.81
CA LYS A 109 -8.68 9.23 -20.38
C LYS A 109 -7.56 8.27 -19.99
N GLU A 110 -6.31 8.70 -20.08
CA GLU A 110 -5.15 7.88 -19.70
C GLU A 110 -5.20 7.50 -18.22
N ASN A 111 -5.49 8.45 -17.33
CA ASN A 111 -5.61 8.17 -15.90
C ASN A 111 -6.76 7.22 -15.57
N ILE A 112 -7.92 7.39 -16.21
CA ILE A 112 -9.05 6.45 -16.05
C ILE A 112 -8.62 5.06 -16.51
N GLN A 113 -7.94 4.94 -17.65
CA GLN A 113 -7.47 3.66 -18.15
C GLN A 113 -6.47 3.00 -17.20
N VAL A 114 -5.53 3.76 -16.63
CA VAL A 114 -4.58 3.27 -15.63
C VAL A 114 -5.31 2.77 -14.39
N ALA A 115 -6.29 3.51 -13.88
CA ALA A 115 -7.09 3.09 -12.73
C ALA A 115 -7.86 1.79 -13.01
N VAL A 116 -8.48 1.67 -14.19
CA VAL A 116 -9.18 0.44 -14.62
C VAL A 116 -8.22 -0.75 -14.69
N ASN A 117 -7.04 -0.55 -15.28
CA ASN A 117 -6.03 -1.62 -15.40
C ASN A 117 -5.52 -2.08 -14.03
N ASN A 118 -5.28 -1.13 -13.12
CA ASN A 118 -4.85 -1.44 -11.75
C ASN A 118 -5.92 -2.21 -10.97
N ALA A 119 -7.19 -1.81 -11.09
CA ALA A 119 -8.30 -2.53 -10.48
C ALA A 119 -8.42 -3.97 -11.03
N LYS A 120 -8.29 -4.14 -12.35
CA LYS A 120 -8.30 -5.45 -13.01
C LYS A 120 -7.13 -6.34 -12.55
N ALA A 121 -5.93 -5.76 -12.41
CA ALA A 121 -4.78 -6.47 -11.90
C ALA A 121 -4.96 -6.91 -10.44
N GLY A 122 -5.53 -6.04 -9.59
CA GLY A 122 -5.88 -6.36 -8.21
C GLY A 122 -6.86 -7.54 -8.12
N LEU A 123 -7.93 -7.52 -8.93
CA LEU A 123 -8.92 -8.61 -8.96
C LEU A 123 -8.29 -9.95 -9.38
N SER A 124 -7.41 -9.94 -10.38
CA SER A 124 -6.73 -11.15 -10.84
C SER A 124 -5.80 -11.74 -9.78
N CYS A 125 -5.10 -10.90 -9.02
CA CYS A 125 -4.29 -11.36 -7.89
C CYS A 125 -5.16 -12.04 -6.82
N HIS A 126 -6.28 -11.43 -6.45
CA HIS A 126 -7.22 -12.00 -5.49
C HIS A 126 -7.79 -13.36 -5.95
N GLY A 127 -8.11 -13.51 -7.24
CA GLY A 127 -8.59 -14.79 -7.77
C GLY A 127 -7.52 -15.89 -7.77
N ILE A 128 -6.24 -15.55 -7.93
CA ILE A 128 -5.13 -16.50 -7.77
C ILE A 128 -5.02 -16.95 -6.30
N ASP A 129 -5.10 -16.02 -5.36
CA ASP A 129 -4.99 -16.31 -3.92
C ASP A 129 -6.18 -17.15 -3.44
N ALA A 130 -7.41 -16.83 -3.86
CA ALA A 130 -8.61 -17.60 -3.55
C ALA A 130 -8.49 -19.05 -4.05
N ARG A 131 -8.03 -19.26 -5.30
CA ARG A 131 -7.80 -20.61 -5.85
C ARG A 131 -6.71 -21.38 -5.10
N LYS A 132 -5.67 -20.70 -4.61
CA LYS A 132 -4.61 -21.32 -3.82
C LYS A 132 -5.15 -21.74 -2.44
N ALA A 133 -5.90 -20.87 -1.77
CA ALA A 133 -6.54 -21.17 -0.49
C ALA A 133 -7.52 -22.35 -0.61
N GLU A 134 -8.34 -22.37 -1.65
CA GLU A 134 -9.30 -23.45 -1.91
C GLU A 134 -8.61 -24.81 -2.15
N LYS A 135 -7.47 -24.82 -2.85
CA LYS A 135 -6.66 -26.03 -3.02
C LYS A 135 -6.12 -26.56 -1.69
N GLU A 136 -5.69 -25.67 -0.79
CA GLU A 136 -5.20 -26.07 0.53
C GLU A 136 -6.36 -26.57 1.41
N ARG A 137 -7.52 -25.90 1.40
CA ARG A 137 -8.74 -26.38 2.08
C ARG A 137 -9.09 -27.81 1.65
N LYS A 138 -9.17 -28.08 0.34
CA LYS A 138 -9.45 -29.43 -0.18
C LYS A 138 -8.39 -30.46 0.21
N LYS A 139 -7.13 -30.05 0.33
CA LYS A 139 -6.05 -30.93 0.79
C LYS A 139 -6.21 -31.27 2.28
N GLN A 140 -6.58 -30.31 3.11
CA GLN A 140 -6.88 -30.54 4.53
C GLN A 140 -8.04 -31.53 4.71
N ILE A 141 -9.14 -31.36 3.95
CA ILE A 141 -10.29 -32.27 3.98
C ILE A 141 -9.86 -33.71 3.67
N ARG A 142 -9.14 -33.91 2.56
CA ARG A 142 -8.64 -35.25 2.17
C ARG A 142 -7.74 -35.88 3.22
N ASN A 143 -6.91 -35.08 3.91
CA ASN A 143 -6.06 -35.58 4.98
C ASN A 143 -6.87 -36.03 6.19
N ILE A 144 -7.90 -35.27 6.60
CA ILE A 144 -8.79 -35.63 7.71
C ILE A 144 -9.59 -36.89 7.39
N GLU A 145 -10.14 -36.97 6.18
CA GLU A 145 -10.88 -38.14 5.69
C GLU A 145 -10.00 -39.39 5.67
N ALA A 146 -8.74 -39.28 5.26
CA ALA A 146 -7.80 -40.40 5.24
C ALA A 146 -7.48 -40.97 6.63
N VAL A 147 -7.57 -40.14 7.68
CA VAL A 147 -7.39 -40.55 9.08
C VAL A 147 -8.71 -41.04 9.70
N GLY A 148 -9.84 -40.86 9.02
CA GLY A 148 -11.18 -41.14 9.55
C GLY A 148 -11.67 -40.09 10.56
N GLY A 149 -11.11 -38.88 10.52
CA GLY A 149 -11.56 -37.76 11.35
C GLY A 149 -12.84 -37.12 10.83
N ILE A 150 -13.55 -36.40 11.70
CA ILE A 150 -14.74 -35.62 11.33
C ILE A 150 -14.28 -34.25 10.80
N VAL A 151 -14.77 -33.86 9.62
CA VAL A 151 -14.42 -32.57 8.98
C VAL A 151 -15.16 -31.43 9.69
N SER A 152 -14.43 -30.39 10.10
CA SER A 152 -15.02 -29.18 10.69
C SER A 152 -15.95 -28.48 9.69
N ALA A 153 -17.08 -27.94 10.18
CA ALA A 153 -18.06 -27.24 9.35
C ALA A 153 -17.47 -26.05 8.58
N GLU A 154 -16.46 -25.37 9.16
CA GLU A 154 -15.74 -24.26 8.51
C GLU A 154 -15.03 -24.71 7.23
N LEU A 155 -14.46 -25.92 7.25
CA LEU A 155 -13.81 -26.49 6.08
C LEU A 155 -14.80 -26.98 5.04
N LEU A 156 -16.12 -27.05 5.32
CA LEU A 156 -17.10 -27.45 4.32
C LEU A 156 -17.50 -26.28 3.40
N ILE A 157 -17.31 -25.03 3.85
CA ILE A 157 -17.67 -23.83 3.09
C ILE A 157 -16.63 -23.63 1.96
N PRO A 158 -17.03 -23.66 0.67
CA PRO A 158 -16.12 -23.39 -0.43
C PRO A 158 -15.63 -21.94 -0.42
N ILE A 159 -14.35 -21.71 -0.70
CA ILE A 159 -13.82 -20.36 -0.87
C ILE A 159 -14.19 -19.86 -2.29
N LEU A 160 -15.00 -18.80 -2.35
CA LEU A 160 -15.45 -18.20 -3.61
C LEU A 160 -14.33 -17.40 -4.29
N ASP A 161 -14.21 -17.56 -5.61
CA ASP A 161 -13.31 -16.78 -6.46
C ASP A 161 -14.06 -15.55 -7.00
N LEU A 162 -13.70 -14.36 -6.50
CA LEU A 162 -14.28 -13.08 -6.91
C LEU A 162 -14.08 -12.76 -8.40
N GLU A 163 -13.12 -13.40 -9.07
CA GLU A 163 -12.86 -13.18 -10.50
C GLU A 163 -13.88 -13.93 -11.39
N LYS A 164 -14.48 -15.00 -10.88
CA LYS A 164 -15.57 -15.68 -11.60
C LYS A 164 -16.87 -14.92 -11.33
N ASN A 165 -17.52 -14.47 -12.41
CA ASN A 165 -18.90 -14.02 -12.31
C ASN A 165 -19.70 -15.13 -11.61
N LEU A 166 -20.33 -14.81 -10.49
CA LEU A 166 -21.21 -15.73 -9.77
C LEU A 166 -22.30 -16.19 -10.75
N THR A 167 -22.24 -17.46 -11.14
CA THR A 167 -23.27 -18.07 -11.96
C THR A 167 -24.55 -18.15 -11.13
N SER A 168 -25.73 -18.10 -11.75
CA SER A 168 -27.00 -18.21 -11.01
C SER A 168 -27.07 -19.49 -10.17
N GLU A 169 -26.44 -20.57 -10.64
CA GLU A 169 -26.27 -21.85 -9.94
C GLU A 169 -25.43 -21.69 -8.65
N ASP A 170 -24.36 -20.90 -8.69
CA ASP A 170 -23.50 -20.67 -7.52
C ASP A 170 -24.22 -19.86 -6.43
N LEU A 171 -25.06 -18.91 -6.85
CA LEU A 171 -25.91 -18.14 -5.92
C LEU A 171 -26.95 -19.02 -5.24
N GLU A 172 -27.55 -19.96 -5.98
CA GLU A 172 -28.52 -20.91 -5.44
C GLU A 172 -27.86 -21.89 -4.46
N LEU A 173 -26.65 -22.36 -4.75
CA LEU A 173 -25.86 -23.16 -3.81
C LEU A 173 -25.57 -22.40 -2.52
N LEU A 174 -25.19 -21.13 -2.61
CA LEU A 174 -24.93 -20.29 -1.44
C LEU A 174 -26.16 -20.13 -0.55
N GLN A 175 -27.31 -19.89 -1.19
CA GLN A 175 -28.59 -19.77 -0.50
C GLN A 175 -28.96 -21.09 0.19
N SER A 176 -28.83 -22.22 -0.51
CA SER A 176 -29.14 -23.54 0.05
C SER A 176 -28.29 -23.90 1.27
N LEU A 177 -27.03 -23.47 1.28
CA LEU A 177 -26.09 -23.73 2.37
C LEU A 177 -26.43 -22.89 3.61
N LEU A 178 -26.88 -21.66 3.41
CA LEU A 178 -27.37 -20.79 4.47
C LEU A 178 -28.65 -21.35 5.11
N ASP A 179 -29.56 -21.86 4.29
CA ASP A 179 -30.80 -22.49 4.75
C ASP A 179 -30.51 -23.78 5.54
N LEU A 180 -29.52 -24.58 5.10
CA LEU A 180 -29.06 -25.76 5.82
C LEU A 180 -28.49 -25.40 7.21
N LEU A 181 -27.67 -24.35 7.29
CA LEU A 181 -27.14 -23.86 8.57
C LEU A 181 -28.25 -23.38 9.50
N GLN A 182 -29.27 -22.70 8.98
CA GLN A 182 -30.45 -22.31 9.77
C GLN A 182 -31.22 -23.53 10.27
N ALA A 183 -31.43 -24.54 9.41
CA ALA A 183 -32.11 -25.77 9.80
C ALA A 183 -31.34 -26.52 10.90
N LEU A 184 -30.01 -26.61 10.79
CA LEU A 184 -29.16 -27.22 11.82
C LEU A 184 -29.23 -26.45 13.15
N LEU A 185 -29.26 -25.12 13.11
CA LEU A 185 -29.41 -24.28 14.31
C LEU A 185 -30.80 -24.46 14.96
N LEU A 186 -31.85 -24.61 14.15
CA LEU A 186 -33.22 -24.90 14.62
C LEU A 186 -33.38 -26.32 15.16
N LEU A 187 -32.61 -27.26 14.62
CA LEU A 187 -32.59 -28.66 15.03
C LEU A 187 -31.68 -28.92 16.22
N GLU A 188 -30.92 -27.93 16.69
CA GLU A 188 -30.14 -28.05 17.93
C GLU A 188 -31.13 -28.42 19.05
N PRO A 189 -31.16 -29.69 19.49
CA PRO A 189 -32.16 -30.12 20.45
C PRO A 189 -31.88 -29.34 21.71
N ALA A 190 -32.92 -28.72 22.28
CA ALA A 190 -32.86 -28.08 23.58
C ALA A 190 -32.29 -29.09 24.58
N SER A 191 -30.97 -29.08 24.72
CA SER A 191 -30.25 -30.01 25.57
C SER A 191 -30.80 -29.75 26.95
N THR A 192 -31.45 -30.79 27.42
CA THR A 192 -32.21 -30.86 28.63
C THR A 192 -31.33 -30.32 29.74
N ARG A 193 -31.62 -29.10 30.22
CA ARG A 193 -31.16 -28.62 31.53
C ARG A 193 -31.69 -29.63 32.55
N ARG A 194 -30.92 -30.69 32.82
CA ARG A 194 -31.17 -31.51 34.00
C ARG A 194 -30.86 -30.61 35.20
N PRO A 195 -31.77 -30.54 36.20
CA PRO A 195 -31.45 -29.87 37.44
C PRO A 195 -30.26 -30.60 38.07
N ILE A 196 -29.19 -29.85 38.31
CA ILE A 196 -28.04 -30.30 39.09
C ILE A 196 -28.51 -30.35 40.55
N ASP A 197 -29.01 -31.50 40.97
CA ASP A 197 -29.08 -31.81 42.40
C ASP A 197 -27.65 -32.08 42.87
N GLY A 198 -27.27 -31.35 43.91
CA GLY A 198 -25.91 -31.29 44.41
C GLY A 198 -25.41 -32.61 44.98
N CYS A 199 -24.13 -32.88 44.75
CA CYS A 199 -23.29 -33.62 45.68
C CYS A 199 -21.87 -33.04 45.63
N ASN A 200 -21.45 -32.51 46.78
CA ASN A 200 -20.10 -32.08 47.06
C ASN A 200 -19.15 -33.29 46.96
N SER A 201 -18.26 -33.28 45.97
CA SER A 201 -17.01 -34.04 46.05
C SER A 201 -15.86 -33.09 45.73
N ARG A 202 -15.26 -32.63 46.82
CA ARG A 202 -13.94 -32.01 46.92
C ARG A 202 -12.95 -32.90 46.18
N SER A 203 -12.44 -32.44 45.05
CA SER A 203 -11.33 -33.08 44.35
C SER A 203 -10.29 -32.01 44.11
N ASP A 204 -9.27 -32.04 44.97
CA ASP A 204 -8.07 -31.25 44.83
C ASP A 204 -7.35 -31.74 43.56
N SER A 205 -7.25 -30.90 42.54
CA SER A 205 -6.43 -31.17 41.37
C SER A 205 -5.70 -29.90 40.97
N GLU A 206 -4.39 -30.07 40.90
CA GLU A 206 -3.36 -29.06 41.07
C GLU A 206 -3.24 -28.10 39.89
N ASP A 207 -2.76 -26.91 40.21
CA ASP A 207 -2.33 -25.86 39.30
C ASP A 207 -1.34 -26.41 38.26
N LEU A 208 -1.76 -26.46 37.00
CA LEU A 208 -0.82 -26.49 35.87
C LEU A 208 -0.98 -25.19 35.09
N ALA A 209 -0.19 -24.21 35.52
CA ALA A 209 0.14 -23.03 34.76
C ALA A 209 0.64 -23.45 33.38
N CYS A 210 -0.18 -23.23 32.35
CA CYS A 210 0.27 -23.25 30.98
C CYS A 210 0.91 -21.88 30.71
N GLU A 211 2.21 -21.78 31.00
CA GLU A 211 3.05 -20.70 30.52
C GLU A 211 2.98 -20.73 28.98
N SER A 212 2.21 -19.79 28.44
CA SER A 212 2.15 -19.56 27.01
C SER A 212 3.35 -18.72 26.62
N ASP A 213 4.44 -19.40 26.24
CA ASP A 213 5.59 -18.80 25.57
C ASP A 213 5.19 -18.34 24.17
N SER A 214 4.53 -17.19 24.12
CA SER A 214 4.46 -16.39 22.90
C SER A 214 5.83 -15.80 22.64
N ASP A 215 6.68 -16.55 21.93
CA ASP A 215 7.86 -16.04 21.25
C ASP A 215 7.43 -15.11 20.10
N SER A 216 6.88 -13.95 20.46
CA SER A 216 6.85 -12.80 19.58
C SER A 216 8.27 -12.26 19.55
N SER A 217 9.10 -12.84 18.69
CA SER A 217 10.41 -12.32 18.37
C SER A 217 10.25 -10.93 17.77
N CYS A 218 10.25 -9.95 18.66
CA CYS A 218 10.44 -8.55 18.36
C CYS A 218 11.82 -8.45 17.71
N ILE A 219 11.84 -8.39 16.40
CA ILE A 219 12.97 -7.87 15.63
C ILE A 219 13.14 -6.39 16.02
N LEU A 220 13.83 -6.20 17.14
CA LEU A 220 14.38 -4.96 17.64
C LEU A 220 15.42 -4.48 16.62
N TYR A 221 14.99 -3.65 15.68
CA TYR A 221 15.88 -2.94 14.75
C TYR A 221 16.52 -1.72 15.46
N ASP A 222 17.26 -1.97 16.54
CA ASP A 222 18.20 -1.01 17.13
C ASP A 222 19.62 -1.39 16.71
N SER A 223 20.02 -1.04 15.48
CA SER A 223 21.44 -1.07 15.08
C SER A 223 21.74 -0.39 13.74
N ILE A 224 21.35 0.87 13.54
CA ILE A 224 22.01 1.71 12.51
C ILE A 224 22.11 3.17 12.98
N VAL A 225 22.68 3.40 14.17
CA VAL A 225 23.28 4.69 14.51
C VAL A 225 24.60 4.41 15.21
N GLN A 226 25.64 4.09 14.44
CA GLN A 226 27.03 4.32 14.83
C GLN A 226 27.93 4.09 13.63
N ASN A 227 28.64 5.16 13.27
CA ASN A 227 29.90 5.28 12.51
C ASN A 227 29.84 6.53 11.63
N ALA A 228 29.71 7.67 12.29
CA ALA A 228 30.24 8.92 11.79
C ALA A 228 31.56 9.16 12.53
N ASP A 229 32.64 8.57 12.02
CA ASP A 229 33.99 8.97 12.40
C ASP A 229 34.55 9.88 11.31
N PHE A 230 34.90 11.06 11.77
CA PHE A 230 35.54 12.13 11.04
C PHE A 230 36.95 11.71 10.64
N VAL A 231 37.26 11.80 9.34
CA VAL A 231 38.65 11.98 8.91
C VAL A 231 38.85 13.48 8.74
N ALA A 232 39.43 14.10 9.78
CA ALA A 232 40.19 15.32 9.61
C ALA A 232 41.52 14.91 8.95
N LEU A 233 41.85 15.54 7.82
CA LEU A 233 43.21 15.55 7.29
C LEU A 233 43.66 17.01 7.24
N ASP A 234 44.82 17.21 7.86
CA ASP A 234 45.60 18.45 7.95
C ASP A 234 46.00 19.02 6.58
#